data_AF-A0A1M5I6K8-F1
#
_entry.id   AF-A0A1M5I6K8-F1
#
_cell.length_a   1.000
_cell.length_b   1.000
_cell.length_c   1.000
_cell.angle_alpha   90.00
_cell.angle_beta   90.00
_cell.angle_gamma   90.00
#
_symmetry.space_group_name_H-M   'P 1'
#
loop_
_entity.id
_entity.type
_entity.pdbx_description
1 polymer ?
#
loop_
_entity_poly.entity_id
_entity_poly.type
_entity_poly.pdbx_seq_one_letter_code
_entity_poly.pdbx_strand_id
1 'polypeptide(L)'
;MSSSKTASLGSVTGRDDFIIGEALATALIALERLPETRQPTRNMADMKMLLNSLYAPPEVSLHLTTARWRFIPSARPFGARDV
;
A
#
# COMPACT_ATOMS: atom_id res chain seq x y z
N MET A 1 2.08 13.61 -30.93
CA MET A 1 1.46 13.57 -29.60
C MET A 1 2.60 13.60 -28.59
N SER A 2 2.77 14.74 -27.90
CA SER A 2 3.87 14.94 -26.96
C SER A 2 3.65 14.04 -25.75
N SER A 3 4.45 12.99 -25.63
CA SER A 3 4.56 12.24 -24.38
C SER A 3 5.30 13.14 -23.42
N SER A 4 4.58 13.70 -22.45
CA SER A 4 5.17 14.34 -21.28
C SER A 4 5.96 13.26 -20.56
N LYS A 5 7.24 13.15 -20.92
CA LYS A 5 8.24 12.37 -20.22
C LYS A 5 8.43 13.04 -18.87
N THR A 6 7.55 12.73 -17.92
CA THR A 6 7.90 12.82 -16.51
C THR A 6 9.25 12.11 -16.41
N ALA A 7 10.26 12.83 -15.92
CA ALA A 7 11.56 12.26 -15.71
C ALA A 7 11.38 11.05 -14.78
N SER A 8 11.32 9.86 -15.36
CA SER A 8 11.55 8.64 -14.61
C SER A 8 12.98 8.80 -14.11
N LEU A 9 13.11 9.26 -12.87
CA LEU A 9 14.19 8.76 -12.03
C LEU A 9 14.01 7.24 -12.17
N GLY A 10 14.88 6.59 -12.94
CA GLY A 10 14.86 5.14 -13.07
C GLY A 10 14.85 4.50 -11.68
N SER A 11 14.47 3.24 -11.57
CA SER A 11 14.43 2.58 -10.27
C SER A 11 15.73 2.78 -9.50
N VAL A 12 15.62 3.37 -8.31
CA VAL A 12 16.73 3.74 -7.41
C VAL A 12 17.29 2.49 -6.73
N THR A 13 16.42 1.57 -6.29
CA THR A 13 16.79 0.36 -5.56
C THR A 13 16.59 -0.93 -6.34
N GLY A 14 15.95 -0.87 -7.50
CA GLY A 14 15.44 -2.05 -8.22
C GLY A 14 14.21 -2.69 -7.57
N ARG A 15 13.70 -2.12 -6.47
CA ARG A 15 12.54 -2.61 -5.71
C ARG A 15 11.61 -1.47 -5.26
N ASP A 16 11.70 -0.30 -5.90
CA ASP A 16 11.01 0.91 -5.45
C ASP A 16 9.50 0.72 -5.41
N ASP A 17 8.91 0.13 -6.46
CA ASP A 17 7.47 -0.14 -6.52
C ASP A 17 7.03 -1.01 -5.34
N PHE A 18 7.81 -2.04 -4.99
CA PHE A 18 7.54 -2.90 -3.84
C PHE A 18 7.61 -2.13 -2.52
N ILE A 19 8.63 -1.30 -2.33
CA ILE A 19 8.79 -0.49 -1.12
C ILE A 19 7.63 0.51 -1.01
N ILE A 20 7.27 1.17 -2.10
CA ILE A 20 6.16 2.13 -2.16
C ILE A 20 4.83 1.43 -1.88
N GLY A 21 4.58 0.28 -2.50
CA GLY A 21 3.39 -0.54 -2.28
C GLY A 21 3.22 -0.96 -0.82
N GLU A 22 4.29 -1.50 -0.23
CA GLU A 22 4.31 -1.88 1.18
C GLU A 22 4.08 -0.68 2.11
N ALA A 23 4.70 0.46 1.82
CA ALA A 23 4.53 1.69 2.61
C ALA A 23 3.09 2.23 2.51
N LEU A 24 2.51 2.26 1.31
CA LEU A 24 1.13 2.68 1.09
C LEU A 24 0.14 1.76 1.82
N ALA A 25 0.28 0.45 1.69
CA ALA A 25 -0.57 -0.51 2.38
C ALA A 25 -0.47 -0.38 3.91
N THR A 26 0.75 -0.23 4.43
CA THR A 26 1.02 -0.02 5.86
C THR A 26 0.37 1.28 6.35
N ALA A 27 0.52 2.38 5.61
CA ALA A 27 -0.08 3.66 5.96
C ALA A 27 -1.61 3.59 5.96
N LEU A 28 -2.22 2.95 4.95
CA LEU A 28 -3.67 2.79 4.86
C LEU A 28 -4.24 2.05 6.08
N ILE A 29 -3.63 0.91 6.45
CA ILE A 29 -4.06 0.15 7.63
C ILE A 29 -3.88 0.97 8.91
N ALA A 30 -2.75 1.69 9.06
CA ALA A 30 -2.52 2.53 10.23
C ALA A 30 -3.58 3.63 10.35
N LEU A 31 -3.91 4.29 9.24
CA LEU A 31 -4.92 5.36 9.19
C LEU A 31 -6.33 4.82 9.47
N GLU A 32 -6.68 3.60 9.02
CA GLU A 32 -7.95 2.93 9.36
C GLU A 32 -8.13 2.72 10.87
N ARG A 33 -7.05 2.73 11.68
CA ARG A 33 -7.13 2.60 13.14
C ARG A 33 -7.41 3.92 13.86
N LEU A 34 -7.30 5.06 13.18
CA LEU A 34 -7.64 6.35 13.77
C LEU A 34 -9.16 6.50 13.89
N PRO A 35 -9.65 7.28 14.88
CA PRO A 35 -11.05 7.71 14.89
C PRO A 35 -11.43 8.36 13.55
N GLU A 36 -12.64 8.13 13.05
CA GLU A 36 -13.09 8.61 11.74
C GLU A 36 -12.86 10.11 11.53
N THR A 37 -13.06 10.92 12.57
CA THR A 37 -12.84 12.38 12.56
C THR A 37 -11.39 12.80 12.33
N ARG A 38 -10.44 11.88 12.51
CA ARG A 38 -9.00 12.11 12.31
C ARG A 38 -8.46 11.41 11.07
N GLN A 39 -9.30 10.69 10.33
CA GLN A 39 -8.86 10.01 9.11
C GLN A 39 -8.74 11.04 7.96
N PRO A 40 -7.57 11.14 7.31
CA PRO A 40 -7.40 12.01 6.15
C PRO A 40 -7.99 11.32 4.91
N THR A 41 -9.33 11.27 4.83
CA THR A 41 -10.10 10.47 3.85
C THR A 41 -9.66 10.69 2.41
N ARG A 42 -9.37 11.94 2.01
CA ARG A 42 -8.85 12.27 0.69
C ARG A 42 -7.48 11.63 0.43
N ASN A 43 -6.54 11.80 1.35
CA ASN A 43 -5.20 11.22 1.22
C ASN A 43 -5.28 9.68 1.18
N MET A 44 -6.18 9.07 1.96
CA MET A 44 -6.40 7.62 1.93
C MET A 44 -6.97 7.16 0.58
N ALA A 45 -7.87 7.92 -0.04
CA ALA A 45 -8.38 7.62 -1.37
C ALA A 45 -7.26 7.72 -2.43
N ASP A 46 -6.45 8.78 -2.37
CA ASP A 46 -5.30 8.96 -3.27
C ASP A 46 -4.26 7.84 -3.09
N MET A 47 -3.95 7.44 -1.86
CA MET A 47 -3.08 6.30 -1.55
C MET A 47 -3.61 4.99 -2.11
N LYS A 48 -4.92 4.74 -2.02
CA LYS A 48 -5.57 3.56 -2.64
C LYS A 48 -5.44 3.61 -4.16
N MET A 49 -5.62 4.77 -4.78
CA MET A 49 -5.47 4.93 -6.22
C MET A 49 -4.04 4.65 -6.67
N LEU A 50 -3.04 5.20 -5.95
CA LEU A 50 -1.63 4.93 -6.21
C LEU A 50 -1.30 3.44 -6.10
N LEU A 51 -1.77 2.76 -5.04
CA LEU A 51 -1.53 1.34 -4.85
C LEU A 51 -2.14 0.48 -5.99
N ASN A 52 -3.36 0.81 -6.42
CA ASN A 52 -4.00 0.14 -7.56
C ASN A 52 -3.34 0.45 -8.91
N SER A 53 -2.59 1.54 -9.03
CA SER A 53 -1.83 1.85 -10.23
C SER A 53 -0.52 1.08 -10.32
N LEU A 54 0.03 0.66 -9.18
CA LEU A 54 1.29 -0.08 -9.07
C LEU A 54 1.09 -1.61 -9.21
N TYR A 55 -0.09 -2.13 -8.85
CA TYR A 55 -0.32 -3.56 -8.67
C TYR A 55 -1.66 -4.04 -9.21
N ALA A 56 -1.71 -5.32 -9.62
CA ALA A 56 -2.98 -5.96 -9.93
C ALA A 56 -3.82 -6.14 -8.65
N PRO A 57 -5.17 -6.20 -8.74
CA PRO A 57 -6.04 -6.32 -7.57
C PRO A 57 -5.70 -7.46 -6.58
N PRO A 58 -5.26 -8.67 -7.03
CA PRO A 58 -4.81 -9.72 -6.11
C PRO A 58 -3.57 -9.35 -5.30
N GLU A 59 -2.62 -8.63 -5.91
CA GLU A 59 -1.38 -8.17 -5.28
C GLU A 59 -1.65 -7.02 -4.30
N VAL A 60 -2.53 -6.08 -4.66
CA VAL A 60 -3.03 -5.04 -3.75
C VAL A 60 -3.62 -5.69 -2.50
N SER A 61 -4.44 -6.73 -2.68
CA SER A 61 -5.06 -7.47 -1.57
C SER A 61 -4.01 -8.15 -0.68
N LEU A 62 -2.94 -8.69 -1.28
CA LEU A 62 -1.82 -9.28 -0.56
C LEU A 62 -1.08 -8.25 0.30
N HIS A 63 -0.72 -7.10 -0.26
CA HIS A 63 -0.05 -6.02 0.47
C HIS A 63 -0.90 -5.52 1.65
N LEU A 64 -2.21 -5.27 1.43
CA LEU A 64 -3.12 -4.84 2.49
C LEU A 64 -3.32 -5.90 3.58
N THR A 65 -3.43 -7.18 3.19
CA THR A 65 -3.57 -8.28 4.15
C THR A 65 -2.32 -8.44 5.01
N THR A 66 -1.15 -8.38 4.37
CA THR A 66 0.15 -8.47 5.04
C THR A 66 0.33 -7.29 6.02
N ALA A 67 0.05 -6.06 5.58
CA ALA A 67 0.06 -4.89 6.44
C ALA A 67 -0.92 -5.04 7.62
N ARG A 68 -2.13 -5.55 7.38
CA ARG A 68 -3.14 -5.77 8.42
C ARG A 68 -2.68 -6.76 9.48
N TRP A 69 -2.03 -7.85 9.09
CA TRP A 69 -1.48 -8.82 10.04
C TRP A 69 -0.34 -8.24 10.89
N ARG A 70 0.43 -7.27 10.37
CA ARG A 70 1.46 -6.57 11.16
C ARG A 70 0.85 -5.69 12.26
N PHE A 71 -0.26 -4.99 11.97
CA PHE A 71 -0.92 -4.12 12.96
C PHE A 71 -1.90 -4.86 13.88
N ILE A 72 -2.49 -5.96 13.41
CA ILE A 72 -3.48 -6.75 14.13
C ILE A 72 -3.04 -8.22 14.08
N PRO A 73 -2.07 -8.63 14.92
CA PRO A 73 -1.55 -9.99 14.92
C PRO A 73 -2.64 -11.06 15.12
N SER A 74 -3.70 -10.73 15.87
CA SER A 74 -4.86 -11.61 16.08
C SER A 74 -5.71 -11.85 14.83
N ALA A 75 -5.61 -11.00 13.80
CA ALA A 75 -6.29 -11.19 12.52
C ALA A 75 -5.52 -12.15 11.58
N ARG A 76 -4.32 -12.59 11.97
CA ARG A 76 -3.51 -13.52 11.19
C ARG A 76 -4.00 -14.97 11.40
N PRO A 77 -4.37 -15.70 10.34
CA PRO A 77 -4.71 -17.11 10.45
C PRO A 77 -3.54 -17.92 10.99
N PHE A 78 -3.84 -18.92 11.82
CA PHE A 78 -2.85 -19.92 12.25
C PHE A 78 -2.24 -20.61 11.02
N GLY A 79 -0.91 -20.59 10.90
CA GLY A 79 -0.18 -21.21 9.78
C GLY A 79 0.02 -20.32 8.55
N ALA A 80 -0.39 -19.06 8.58
CA ALA A 80 0.00 -18.10 7.53
C ALA A 80 1.54 -17.94 7.52
N ARG A 81 2.17 -18.08 6.34
CA ARG A 81 3.64 -17.93 6.17
C ARG A 81 4.07 -16.52 6.55
N ASP A 82 5.27 -16.37 7.10
CA ASP A 82 5.92 -15.05 7.23
C ASP A 82 6.26 -14.56 5.82
N VAL A 83 5.85 -13.32 5.52
CA VAL A 83 6.08 -12.64 4.23
C VAL A 83 7.13 -11.57 4.41
#